data_AF-A0A2A4N4L5-F1
#
_entry.id   AF-A0A2A4N4L5-F1
#
_cell.length_a   1.000
_cell.length_b   1.000
_cell.length_c   1.000
_cell.angle_alpha   90.00
_cell.angle_beta   90.00
_cell.angle_gamma   90.00
#
_symmetry.space_group_name_H-M   'P 1'
#
loop_
_entity.id
_entity.type
_entity.pdbx_description
1 polymer ?
#
loop_
_entity_poly.entity_id
_entity_poly.type
_entity_poly.pdbx_seq_one_letter_code
_entity_poly.pdbx_strand_id
1 'polypeptide(L)'
;MTGLWIYLSLGGLVHALHKDLRYHIYRSFSDIKFEYQAKKNLLYVAWQYIGGLFIGLPLKILFWPFFLWDCIQYELQLKKHIELNAEKRKLGLFFDSLSGSGMLICNNCKWQKSIIAFIHGLTSGPNRWCCEGVQCQSCGDIGRVESGEKNDKCACGSNFSKKEVLFCPDCKSNNLKYIMKYIT
;
A
#
# COMPACT_ATOMS: atom_id res chain seq x y z
N MET A 1 25.21 35.64 6.79
CA MET A 1 23.98 35.06 6.20
C MET A 1 24.23 33.88 5.25
N THR A 2 25.46 33.65 4.76
CA THR A 2 25.79 32.53 3.84
C THR A 2 25.78 31.14 4.50
N GLY A 3 26.12 31.03 5.79
CA GLY A 3 26.17 29.74 6.49
C GLY A 3 24.83 29.04 6.67
N LEU A 4 23.72 29.80 6.83
CA LEU A 4 22.38 29.24 6.98
C LEU A 4 21.88 28.60 5.67
N TRP A 5 22.23 29.18 4.53
CA TRP A 5 21.90 28.66 3.20
C TRP A 5 22.63 27.35 2.89
N ILE A 6 23.89 27.23 3.30
CA ILE A 6 24.67 26.00 3.16
C ILE A 6 24.07 24.87 4.02
N TYR A 7 23.62 25.19 5.24
CA TYR A 7 23.02 24.21 6.13
C TYR A 7 21.66 23.70 5.64
N LEU A 8 20.81 24.59 5.13
CA LEU A 8 19.49 24.23 4.58
C LEU A 8 19.60 23.44 3.27
N SER A 9 20.56 23.79 2.40
CA SER A 9 20.78 23.08 1.14
C SER A 9 21.42 21.71 1.35
N LEU A 10 22.41 21.57 2.25
CA LEU A 10 22.97 20.27 2.62
C LEU A 10 21.95 19.40 3.35
N GLY A 11 21.17 19.97 4.28
CA GLY A 11 20.10 19.26 4.98
C GLY A 11 19.02 18.72 4.04
N GLY A 12 18.58 19.54 3.08
CA GLY A 12 17.64 19.14 2.04
C GLY A 12 18.19 18.05 1.11
N LEU A 13 19.48 18.14 0.74
CA LEU A 13 20.15 17.15 -0.09
C LEU A 13 20.26 15.80 0.63
N VAL A 14 20.66 15.81 1.91
CA VAL A 14 20.74 14.61 2.75
C VAL A 14 19.37 13.98 2.94
N HIS A 15 18.32 14.78 3.15
CA HIS A 15 16.95 14.27 3.29
C HIS A 15 16.42 13.65 1.98
N ALA A 16 16.68 14.30 0.83
CA ALA A 16 16.31 13.78 -0.48
C ALA A 16 17.05 12.46 -0.78
N LEU A 17 18.37 12.42 -0.55
CA LEU A 17 19.18 11.21 -0.69
C LEU A 17 18.69 10.09 0.22
N HIS A 18 18.31 10.39 1.47
CA HIS A 18 17.79 9.39 2.39
C HIS A 18 16.45 8.80 1.95
N LYS A 19 15.57 9.61 1.34
CA LYS A 19 14.28 9.17 0.79
C LYS A 19 14.48 8.29 -0.44
N ASP A 20 15.39 8.68 -1.32
CA ASP A 20 15.75 7.95 -2.53
C ASP A 20 16.44 6.61 -2.18
N LEU A 21 17.33 6.61 -1.18
CA LEU A 21 17.97 5.40 -0.68
C LEU A 21 16.94 4.42 -0.11
N ARG A 22 15.96 4.90 0.69
CA ARG A 22 14.89 4.04 1.20
C ARG A 22 14.03 3.48 0.07
N TYR A 23 13.68 4.29 -0.93
CA TYR A 23 12.91 3.85 -2.08
C TYR A 23 13.66 2.76 -2.88
N HIS A 24 14.97 2.93 -3.07
CA HIS A 24 15.81 1.94 -3.75
C HIS A 24 16.07 0.68 -2.91
N ILE A 25 16.28 0.79 -1.60
CA ILE A 25 16.43 -0.36 -0.70
C ILE A 25 15.14 -1.20 -0.66
N TYR A 26 13.97 -0.54 -0.64
CA TYR A 26 12.68 -1.23 -0.67
C TYR A 26 12.43 -1.97 -1.99
N ARG A 27 12.93 -1.43 -3.10
CA ARG A 27 12.86 -2.05 -4.43
C ARG A 27 13.93 -3.13 -4.66
N SER A 28 15.06 -3.04 -3.97
CA SER A 28 16.17 -3.99 -4.11
C SER A 28 15.91 -5.34 -3.43
N PHE A 29 14.94 -5.43 -2.52
CA PHE A 29 14.56 -6.71 -1.91
C PHE A 29 13.66 -7.59 -2.78
N SER A 30 13.11 -7.06 -3.90
CA SER A 30 12.17 -7.81 -4.74
C SER A 30 12.75 -8.46 -5.99
N ASP A 31 14.04 -8.28 -6.35
CA ASP A 31 14.56 -8.79 -7.63
C ASP A 31 16.01 -9.33 -7.55
N ILE A 32 16.15 -10.66 -7.58
CA ILE A 32 17.42 -11.43 -7.65
C ILE A 32 18.11 -11.32 -9.04
N LYS A 33 17.57 -10.55 -10.00
CA LYS A 33 18.09 -10.46 -11.39
C LYS A 33 19.14 -9.36 -11.63
N PHE A 34 19.85 -8.89 -10.61
CA PHE A 34 20.60 -7.63 -10.69
C PHE A 34 22.03 -7.71 -11.26
N GLU A 35 22.67 -8.89 -11.31
CA GLU A 35 24.12 -8.92 -11.61
C GLU A 35 24.50 -8.71 -13.09
N TYR A 36 23.66 -9.08 -14.05
CA TYR A 36 24.02 -9.00 -15.48
C TYR A 36 23.77 -7.62 -16.12
N GLN A 37 22.85 -6.81 -15.58
CA GLN A 37 22.58 -5.45 -16.07
C GLN A 37 23.51 -4.37 -15.47
N ALA A 38 24.25 -4.69 -14.40
CA ALA A 38 25.04 -3.72 -13.65
C ALA A 38 26.20 -3.09 -14.44
N LYS A 39 26.84 -3.82 -15.37
CA LYS A 39 28.01 -3.30 -16.11
C LYS A 39 27.66 -2.35 -17.27
N LYS A 40 26.52 -2.54 -17.95
CA LYS A 40 26.10 -1.67 -19.07
C LYS A 40 25.47 -0.35 -18.59
N ASN A 41 25.00 -0.32 -17.33
CA ASN A 41 24.37 0.84 -16.72
C ASN A 41 25.36 1.84 -16.09
N LEU A 42 26.63 1.48 -15.86
CA LEU A 42 27.56 2.36 -15.14
C LEU A 42 27.82 3.68 -15.88
N LEU A 43 27.99 3.63 -17.21
CA LEU A 43 28.18 4.83 -18.05
C LEU A 43 26.90 5.67 -18.19
N TYR A 44 25.74 5.03 -18.30
CA TYR A 44 24.45 5.72 -18.36
C TYR A 44 24.10 6.40 -17.04
N VAL A 45 24.37 5.72 -15.92
CA VAL A 45 24.22 6.24 -14.56
C VAL A 45 25.20 7.39 -14.34
N ALA A 46 26.47 7.26 -14.74
CA ALA A 46 27.45 8.35 -14.68
C ALA A 46 27.02 9.58 -15.52
N TRP A 47 26.45 9.37 -16.70
CA TRP A 47 25.93 10.45 -17.56
C TRP A 47 24.71 11.14 -16.96
N GLN A 48 23.80 10.39 -16.32
CA GLN A 48 22.68 10.93 -15.53
C GLN A 48 23.19 11.78 -14.35
N TYR A 49 24.24 11.35 -13.67
CA TYR A 49 24.85 12.12 -12.58
C TYR A 49 25.55 13.39 -13.08
N ILE A 50 26.31 13.34 -14.17
CA ILE A 50 27.01 14.52 -14.73
C ILE A 50 26.00 15.52 -15.30
N GLY A 51 25.03 15.07 -16.10
CA GLY A 51 23.95 15.93 -16.62
C GLY A 51 23.07 16.51 -15.50
N GLY A 52 22.81 15.73 -14.46
CA GLY A 52 22.11 16.18 -13.25
C GLY A 52 22.88 17.23 -12.45
N LEU A 53 24.21 17.20 -12.47
CA LEU A 53 25.06 18.13 -11.72
C LEU A 53 25.18 19.51 -12.38
N PHE A 54 25.26 19.58 -13.70
CA PHE A 54 25.47 20.85 -14.42
C PHE A 54 24.17 21.51 -14.91
N ILE A 55 23.14 20.73 -15.24
CA ILE A 55 21.85 21.25 -15.74
C ILE A 55 20.74 21.05 -14.70
N GLY A 56 20.73 19.90 -14.04
CA GLY A 56 19.71 19.57 -13.05
C GLY A 56 19.82 20.37 -11.75
N LEU A 57 21.05 20.65 -11.30
CA LEU A 57 21.29 21.32 -10.01
C LEU A 57 20.84 22.79 -10.00
N PRO A 58 21.16 23.62 -11.02
CA PRO A 58 20.64 24.98 -11.12
C PRO A 58 19.11 25.02 -11.25
N LEU A 59 18.52 24.10 -12.02
CA LEU A 59 17.05 24.00 -12.16
C LEU A 59 16.39 23.58 -10.83
N LYS A 60 16.98 22.65 -10.09
CA LYS A 60 16.49 22.28 -8.75
C LYS A 60 16.58 23.43 -7.77
N ILE A 61 17.64 24.26 -7.84
CA ILE A 61 17.77 25.46 -7.00
C ILE A 61 16.77 26.53 -7.43
N LEU A 62 16.51 26.70 -8.73
CA LEU A 62 15.55 27.69 -9.23
C LEU A 62 14.09 27.31 -8.90
N PHE A 63 13.75 26.02 -9.03
CA PHE A 63 12.40 25.50 -8.83
C PHE A 63 12.19 24.84 -7.46
N TRP A 64 13.12 24.98 -6.52
CA TRP A 64 13.00 24.40 -5.18
C TRP A 64 11.71 24.78 -4.43
N PRO A 65 11.09 25.98 -4.57
CA PRO A 65 9.87 26.29 -3.84
C PRO A 65 8.69 25.50 -4.40
N PHE A 66 8.71 25.16 -5.70
CA PHE A 66 7.70 24.31 -6.33
C PHE A 66 7.83 22.87 -5.87
N PHE A 67 9.05 22.32 -5.85
CA PHE A 67 9.28 20.97 -5.31
C PHE A 67 8.97 20.88 -3.81
N LEU A 68 9.29 21.94 -3.05
CA LEU A 68 8.95 22.02 -1.63
C LEU A 68 7.44 22.09 -1.43
N TRP A 69 6.73 22.87 -2.25
CA TRP A 69 5.28 22.94 -2.26
C TRP A 69 4.65 21.57 -2.54
N ASP A 70 5.11 20.88 -3.58
CA ASP A 70 4.64 19.52 -3.91
C ASP A 70 4.92 18.53 -2.77
N CYS A 71 6.10 18.61 -2.14
CA CYS A 71 6.42 17.81 -0.96
C CYS A 71 5.47 18.09 0.21
N ILE A 72 5.17 19.37 0.47
CA ILE A 72 4.24 19.78 1.53
C ILE A 72 2.82 19.29 1.21
N GLN A 73 2.35 19.45 -0.03
CA GLN A 73 1.02 19.00 -0.45
C GLN A 73 0.90 17.47 -0.34
N TYR A 74 1.93 16.73 -0.72
CA TYR A 74 1.98 15.28 -0.55
C TYR A 74 1.87 14.87 0.93
N GLU A 75 2.63 15.52 1.82
CA GLU A 75 2.56 15.27 3.27
C GLU A 75 1.18 15.59 3.85
N LEU A 76 0.55 16.70 3.42
CA LEU A 76 -0.80 17.06 3.84
C LEU A 76 -1.84 16.03 3.37
N GLN A 77 -1.74 15.57 2.13
CA GLN A 77 -2.61 14.52 1.59
C GLN A 77 -2.42 13.20 2.34
N LEU A 78 -1.17 12.83 2.62
CA LEU A 78 -0.84 11.62 3.37
C LEU A 78 -1.42 11.67 4.79
N LYS A 79 -1.27 12.79 5.50
CA LYS A 79 -1.87 12.99 6.83
C LYS A 79 -3.39 12.84 6.79
N LYS A 80 -4.06 13.51 5.84
CA LYS A 80 -5.51 13.40 5.66
C LYS A 80 -5.93 11.96 5.39
N HIS A 81 -5.18 11.22 4.59
CA HIS A 81 -5.46 9.82 4.30
C HIS A 81 -5.26 8.92 5.54
N ILE A 82 -4.21 9.15 6.33
CA ILE A 82 -3.96 8.44 7.59
C ILE A 82 -5.08 8.70 8.59
N GLU A 83 -5.50 9.96 8.76
CA GLU A 83 -6.59 10.34 9.66
C GLU A 83 -7.92 9.69 9.24
N LEU A 84 -8.26 9.77 7.95
CA LEU A 84 -9.46 9.11 7.41
C LEU A 84 -9.43 7.60 7.64
N ASN A 85 -8.29 6.95 7.42
CA ASN A 85 -8.14 5.51 7.68
C ASN A 85 -8.19 5.18 9.17
N ALA A 86 -7.68 6.05 10.04
CA ALA A 86 -7.78 5.90 11.49
C ALA A 86 -9.23 6.01 11.96
N GLU A 87 -10.00 6.95 11.41
CA GLU A 87 -11.44 7.06 11.66
C GLU A 87 -12.20 5.84 11.15
N LYS A 88 -11.93 5.38 9.92
CA LYS A 88 -12.50 4.13 9.39
C LYS A 88 -12.21 2.95 10.31
N ARG A 89 -10.99 2.80 10.81
CA ARG A 89 -10.61 1.71 11.75
C ARG A 89 -11.37 1.74 13.06
N LYS A 90 -11.92 2.89 13.49
CA LYS A 90 -12.80 2.96 14.68
C LYS A 90 -14.17 2.33 14.42
N LEU A 91 -14.62 2.26 13.17
CA LEU A 91 -15.91 1.65 12.80
C LEU A 91 -15.87 0.12 12.86
N GLY A 92 -14.71 -0.48 12.58
CA GLY A 92 -14.50 -1.91 12.61
C GLY A 92 -13.47 -2.39 11.59
N LEU A 93 -13.52 -3.68 11.26
CA LEU A 93 -12.69 -4.28 10.23
C LEU A 93 -13.37 -4.14 8.85
N PHE A 94 -12.57 -4.00 7.79
CA PHE A 94 -13.02 -3.96 6.39
C PHE A 94 -12.14 -4.90 5.57
N PHE A 95 -12.69 -5.57 4.55
CA PHE A 95 -11.87 -6.45 3.71
C PHE A 95 -10.76 -5.69 2.96
N ASP A 96 -11.01 -4.45 2.53
CA ASP A 96 -10.00 -3.60 1.88
C ASP A 96 -8.79 -3.25 2.77
N SER A 97 -8.93 -3.41 4.09
CA SER A 97 -7.91 -3.14 5.09
C SER A 97 -7.17 -4.40 5.57
N LEU A 98 -7.59 -5.58 5.11
CA LEU A 98 -7.02 -6.87 5.48
C LEU A 98 -6.15 -7.42 4.34
N SER A 99 -5.09 -8.13 4.71
CA SER A 99 -4.20 -8.81 3.75
C SER A 99 -4.01 -10.28 4.09
N GLY A 100 -3.58 -11.05 3.10
CA GLY A 100 -3.23 -12.45 3.24
C GLY A 100 -4.41 -13.37 3.50
N SER A 101 -4.14 -14.47 4.19
CA SER A 101 -5.15 -15.37 4.75
C SER A 101 -4.97 -15.46 6.26
N GLY A 102 -6.08 -15.60 6.97
CA GLY A 102 -6.08 -15.58 8.42
C GLY A 102 -7.39 -16.06 9.02
N MET A 103 -7.52 -15.86 10.32
CA MET A 103 -8.70 -16.24 11.10
C MET A 103 -9.44 -14.98 11.55
N LEU A 104 -10.72 -14.90 11.22
CA LEU A 104 -11.64 -13.89 11.74
C LEU A 104 -12.32 -14.45 12.98
N ILE A 105 -12.31 -13.69 14.08
CA ILE A 105 -12.80 -14.11 15.39
C ILE A 105 -13.74 -13.02 15.91
N CYS A 106 -14.95 -13.39 16.32
CA CYS A 106 -15.84 -12.48 17.02
C CYS A 106 -15.54 -12.46 18.51
N ASN A 107 -15.26 -11.27 19.06
CA ASN A 107 -14.96 -11.14 20.48
C ASN A 107 -16.20 -11.35 21.36
N ASN A 108 -17.40 -11.13 20.82
CA ASN A 108 -18.67 -11.21 21.54
C ASN A 108 -19.19 -12.65 21.66
N CYS A 109 -19.38 -13.36 20.54
CA CYS A 109 -19.94 -14.73 20.55
C CYS A 109 -18.91 -15.84 20.30
N LYS A 110 -17.63 -15.50 20.14
CA LYS A 110 -16.51 -16.44 19.88
C LYS A 110 -16.61 -17.23 18.57
N TRP A 111 -17.56 -16.88 17.70
CA TRP A 111 -17.57 -17.37 16.32
C TRP A 111 -16.22 -17.12 15.64
N GLN A 112 -15.74 -18.10 14.87
CA GLN A 112 -14.49 -17.98 14.14
C GLN A 112 -14.57 -18.64 12.76
N LYS A 113 -13.92 -18.04 11.77
CA LYS A 113 -13.84 -18.58 10.39
C LYS A 113 -12.46 -18.27 9.79
N SER A 114 -11.88 -19.26 9.12
CA SER A 114 -10.68 -19.04 8.30
C SER A 114 -11.11 -18.37 7.00
N ILE A 115 -10.42 -17.29 6.62
CA ILE A 115 -10.76 -16.48 5.46
C ILE A 115 -9.51 -16.17 4.63
N ILE A 116 -9.72 -15.88 3.36
CA ILE A 116 -8.74 -15.23 2.49
C ILE A 116 -9.19 -13.78 2.41
N ALA A 117 -8.39 -12.87 2.96
CA ALA A 117 -8.66 -11.44 2.85
C ALA A 117 -8.17 -10.93 1.50
N PHE A 118 -6.91 -11.21 1.18
CA PHE A 118 -6.32 -10.80 -0.08
C PHE A 118 -5.04 -11.58 -0.38
N ILE A 119 -5.01 -12.28 -1.51
CA ILE A 119 -3.82 -13.01 -1.96
C ILE A 119 -3.54 -12.64 -3.42
N HIS A 120 -2.28 -12.36 -3.71
CA HIS A 120 -1.77 -12.19 -5.06
C HIS A 120 -1.16 -13.49 -5.56
N GLY A 121 -1.46 -13.86 -6.81
CA GLY A 121 -0.80 -14.94 -7.52
C GLY A 121 0.60 -14.56 -7.98
N LEU A 122 1.50 -15.55 -8.04
CA LEU A 122 2.90 -15.41 -8.45
C LEU A 122 3.13 -15.14 -9.95
N THR A 123 2.07 -15.04 -10.76
CA THR A 123 2.20 -14.95 -12.22
C THR A 123 2.48 -13.52 -12.68
N SER A 124 3.72 -13.27 -13.12
CA SER A 124 4.12 -12.06 -13.85
C SER A 124 3.62 -12.12 -15.31
N GLY A 125 2.30 -12.06 -15.52
CA GLY A 125 1.68 -12.10 -16.85
C GLY A 125 0.29 -11.45 -16.88
N PRO A 126 -0.40 -11.41 -18.02
CA PRO A 126 -1.75 -10.85 -18.15
C PRO A 126 -2.80 -11.62 -17.32
N ASN A 127 -2.52 -12.88 -16.97
CA ASN A 127 -3.33 -13.70 -16.08
C ASN A 127 -2.87 -13.52 -14.62
N ARG A 128 -2.96 -12.29 -14.10
CA ARG A 128 -2.74 -12.03 -12.66
C ARG A 128 -3.95 -12.55 -11.90
N TRP A 129 -3.79 -13.70 -11.28
CA TRP A 129 -4.81 -14.22 -10.37
C TRP A 129 -4.69 -13.46 -9.04
N CYS A 130 -5.73 -12.71 -8.67
CA CYS A 130 -5.89 -12.21 -7.31
C CYS A 130 -7.19 -12.77 -6.74
N CYS A 131 -7.15 -13.12 -5.46
CA CYS A 131 -8.32 -13.55 -4.70
C CYS A 131 -8.57 -12.53 -3.59
N GLU A 132 -9.78 -11.99 -3.54
CA GLU A 132 -10.20 -11.02 -2.53
C GLU A 132 -11.34 -11.59 -1.68
N GLY A 133 -11.33 -11.29 -0.38
CA GLY A 133 -12.42 -11.63 0.52
C GLY A 133 -13.57 -10.63 0.42
N VAL A 134 -14.80 -11.12 0.59
CA VAL A 134 -16.02 -10.30 0.58
C VAL A 134 -17.02 -10.78 1.62
N GLN A 135 -17.85 -9.87 2.15
CA GLN A 135 -18.97 -10.23 3.03
C GLN A 135 -20.30 -9.73 2.48
N CYS A 136 -21.31 -10.60 2.51
CA CYS A 136 -22.67 -10.24 2.20
C CYS A 136 -23.26 -9.41 3.33
N GLN A 137 -23.70 -8.19 3.03
CA GLN A 137 -24.13 -7.23 4.05
C GLN A 137 -25.50 -7.51 4.67
N SER A 138 -26.28 -8.42 4.07
CA SER A 138 -27.57 -8.84 4.65
C SER A 138 -27.44 -10.03 5.60
N CYS A 139 -26.84 -11.14 5.17
CA CYS A 139 -26.75 -12.34 5.99
C CYS A 139 -25.43 -12.46 6.79
N GLY A 140 -24.37 -11.76 6.37
CA GLY A 140 -23.04 -11.85 6.99
C GLY A 140 -22.17 -12.99 6.46
N ASP A 141 -22.65 -13.76 5.47
CA ASP A 141 -21.83 -14.81 4.88
C ASP A 141 -20.58 -14.22 4.21
N ILE A 142 -19.48 -14.97 4.34
CA ILE A 142 -18.16 -14.56 3.88
C ILE A 142 -17.78 -15.45 2.71
N GLY A 143 -17.57 -14.80 1.57
CA GLY A 143 -17.14 -15.40 0.32
C GLY A 143 -15.78 -14.89 -0.14
N ARG A 144 -15.44 -15.27 -1.36
CA ARG A 144 -14.24 -14.83 -2.07
C ARG A 144 -14.58 -14.51 -3.52
N VAL A 145 -13.88 -13.54 -4.10
CA VAL A 145 -13.98 -13.18 -5.51
C VAL A 145 -12.61 -13.35 -6.14
N GLU A 146 -12.56 -14.15 -7.21
CA GLU A 146 -11.36 -14.36 -8.00
C GLU A 146 -11.34 -13.41 -9.21
N SER A 147 -10.14 -13.01 -9.63
CA SER A 147 -9.98 -12.11 -10.78
C SER A 147 -10.58 -12.73 -12.05
N GLY A 148 -11.66 -12.15 -12.55
CA GLY A 148 -12.38 -12.62 -13.74
C GLY A 148 -13.75 -13.24 -13.46
N GLU A 149 -14.09 -13.54 -12.21
CA GLU A 149 -15.42 -14.01 -11.82
C GLU A 149 -16.36 -12.86 -11.42
N LYS A 150 -17.61 -12.90 -11.92
CA LYS A 150 -18.71 -12.04 -11.48
C LYS A 150 -19.64 -12.81 -10.54
N ASN A 151 -19.12 -13.29 -9.42
CA ASN A 151 -19.97 -13.88 -8.38
C ASN A 151 -20.36 -12.80 -7.38
N ASP A 152 -21.31 -11.97 -7.79
CA ASP A 152 -21.71 -10.79 -7.02
C ASP A 152 -22.84 -11.10 -6.02
N LYS A 153 -23.48 -12.28 -6.13
CA LYS A 153 -24.67 -12.64 -5.35
C LYS A 153 -24.39 -13.69 -4.29
N CYS A 154 -24.84 -13.39 -3.07
CA CYS A 154 -24.92 -14.34 -1.98
C CYS A 154 -26.13 -15.28 -2.16
N ALA A 155 -26.09 -16.45 -1.53
CA ALA A 155 -27.23 -17.38 -1.47
C ALA A 155 -28.51 -16.75 -0.90
N CYS A 156 -28.39 -15.70 -0.08
CA CYS A 156 -29.55 -14.96 0.43
C CYS A 156 -30.13 -13.94 -0.58
N GLY A 157 -29.58 -13.83 -1.79
CA GLY A 157 -30.03 -12.93 -2.85
C GLY A 157 -29.39 -11.53 -2.83
N SER A 158 -28.70 -11.16 -1.75
CA SER A 158 -28.02 -9.86 -1.61
C SER A 158 -26.62 -9.86 -2.20
N ASN A 159 -26.05 -8.66 -2.36
CA ASN A 159 -24.71 -8.51 -2.92
C ASN A 159 -23.60 -8.63 -1.87
N PHE A 160 -22.46 -9.14 -2.33
CA PHE A 160 -21.21 -9.10 -1.59
C PHE A 160 -20.58 -7.70 -1.61
N SER A 161 -19.93 -7.31 -0.52
CA SER A 161 -19.15 -6.07 -0.45
C SER A 161 -17.81 -6.28 0.26
N LYS A 162 -16.81 -5.52 -0.18
CA LYS A 162 -15.50 -5.38 0.47
C LYS A 162 -15.29 -4.02 1.15
N LYS A 163 -16.15 -3.05 0.86
CA LYS A 163 -16.02 -1.64 1.28
C LYS A 163 -16.80 -1.32 2.55
N GLU A 164 -17.69 -2.21 2.95
CA GLU A 164 -18.53 -2.06 4.15
C GLU A 164 -17.88 -2.72 5.36
N VAL A 165 -18.27 -2.27 6.55
CA VAL A 165 -17.77 -2.79 7.84
C VAL A 165 -18.14 -4.27 7.97
N LEU A 166 -17.18 -5.08 8.40
CA LEU A 166 -17.39 -6.48 8.70
C LEU A 166 -18.15 -6.68 10.00
N PHE A 167 -19.09 -7.61 9.99
CA PHE A 167 -19.84 -8.01 11.17
C PHE A 167 -19.88 -9.53 11.33
N CYS A 168 -20.09 -9.98 12.57
CA CYS A 168 -20.21 -11.40 12.84
C CYS A 168 -21.52 -11.95 12.25
N PRO A 169 -21.49 -13.04 11.47
CA PRO A 169 -22.72 -13.62 10.91
C PRO A 169 -23.69 -14.10 12.01
N ASP A 170 -23.18 -14.57 13.14
CA ASP A 170 -23.99 -15.14 14.23
C ASP A 170 -24.66 -14.07 15.09
N CYS A 171 -23.90 -13.07 15.59
CA CYS A 171 -24.41 -12.08 16.55
C CYS A 171 -24.51 -10.65 16.01
N LYS A 172 -24.16 -10.43 14.73
CA LYS A 172 -24.15 -9.13 14.05
C LYS A 172 -23.26 -8.05 14.68
N SER A 173 -22.37 -8.42 15.61
CA SER A 173 -21.41 -7.50 16.20
C SER A 173 -20.26 -7.18 15.25
N ASN A 174 -19.84 -5.92 15.20
CA ASN A 174 -18.65 -5.46 14.47
C ASN A 174 -17.36 -5.65 15.28
N ASN A 175 -17.46 -6.19 16.51
CA ASN A 175 -16.31 -6.46 17.38
C ASN A 175 -15.59 -7.74 16.94
N LEU A 176 -14.93 -7.64 15.80
CA LEU A 176 -14.17 -8.70 15.17
C LEU A 176 -12.67 -8.46 15.34
N LYS A 177 -11.92 -9.54 15.46
CA LYS A 177 -10.45 -9.57 15.44
C LYS A 177 -10.01 -10.42 14.25
N TYR A 178 -9.06 -9.91 13.48
CA TYR A 178 -8.40 -10.68 12.43
C TYR A 178 -6.99 -11.06 12.88
N ILE A 179 -6.65 -12.35 12.76
CA ILE A 179 -5.31 -12.87 13.00
C ILE A 179 -4.79 -13.43 11.68
N MET A 180 -3.90 -12.68 11.03
CA MET A 180 -3.24 -13.11 9.80
C MET A 180 -2.37 -14.34 10.07
N LYS A 181 -2.46 -15.35 9.20
CA LYS A 181 -1.67 -16.58 9.23
C LYS A 181 -0.63 -16.65 8.12
N TYR A 182 -1.01 -16.24 6.91
CA TYR A 182 -0.17 -16.31 5.72
C TYR A 182 -0.23 -15.00 4.94
N ILE A 183 0.90 -14.58 4.39
CA ILE A 183 1.02 -13.45 3.47
C ILE A 183 1.68 -13.94 2.18
N THR A 184 1.32 -13.33 1.06
CA THR A 184 1.80 -13.66 -0.30
C THR A 184 2.37 -12.43 -0.97
#